data_AF-Q6BMI3-F1
#
_entry.id   AF-Q6BMI3-F1
#
_cell.length_a   1.000
_cell.length_b   1.000
_cell.length_c   1.000
_cell.angle_alpha   90.00
_cell.angle_beta   90.00
_cell.angle_gamma   90.00
#
_symmetry.space_group_name_H-M   'P 1'
#
loop_
_entity.id
_entity.type
_entity.pdbx_description
1 polymer ?
#
loop_
_entity_poly.entity_id
_entity_poly.type
_entity_poly.pdbx_seq_one_letter_code
_entity_poly.pdbx_strand_id
1 'polypeptide(L)'
;MSKLQGLFGLFQEEINTEINFKNKINDLENLFNAELAIIKSEYANLSTIQPSNLPYDFSSEDITSVPFVFALRELCQEKIINNENRDITELGTVNEVKVIDNLNLLSDRYHRYLQELNGINCKAIFKDRFSHKINEEIIYVLMANRYFKTISYIYQVDLKGKQLDKILHPLISKSDQDIMGLVITPEEIQRVLSLEKLNYNDYLLGLLRLIETVVEYTIDTIISISISSENSPKQLQNIQYSLSLINLQIVTKLQNGFQMLDLKNDNIRRKFDGLKYNFKKMNGIVYDLSLRKLIVNEVEIY
;
A
#
# COMPACT_ATOMS: atom_id res chain seq x y z
N MET A 1 -23.22 -13.94 -12.44
CA MET A 1 -22.92 -13.46 -11.07
C MET A 1 -21.78 -14.23 -10.36
N SER A 2 -21.13 -15.25 -10.94
CA SER A 2 -20.09 -16.03 -10.22
C SER A 2 -18.63 -15.84 -10.69
N LYS A 3 -18.35 -15.03 -11.72
CA LYS A 3 -16.97 -14.80 -12.20
C LYS A 3 -16.28 -13.54 -11.64
N LEU A 4 -17.03 -12.63 -11.01
CA LEU A 4 -16.50 -11.40 -10.40
C LEU A 4 -16.09 -11.58 -8.92
N GLN A 5 -16.52 -12.66 -8.25
CA GLN A 5 -16.10 -12.96 -6.87
C GLN A 5 -14.74 -13.67 -6.79
N GLY A 6 -14.28 -14.30 -7.88
CA GLY A 6 -12.96 -14.95 -7.94
C GLY A 6 -11.80 -13.96 -8.08
N LEU A 7 -12.01 -12.79 -8.70
CA LEU A 7 -10.96 -11.78 -8.85
C LEU A 7 -10.63 -11.06 -7.54
N PHE A 8 -11.58 -10.92 -6.61
CA PHE A 8 -11.32 -10.27 -5.32
C PHE A 8 -10.52 -11.16 -4.35
N GLY A 9 -10.51 -12.48 -4.54
CA GLY A 9 -9.74 -13.42 -3.73
C GLY A 9 -8.30 -13.64 -4.20
N LEU A 10 -8.00 -13.42 -5.48
CA LEU A 10 -6.65 -13.55 -6.04
C LEU A 10 -5.73 -12.36 -5.69
N PHE A 11 -6.27 -11.28 -5.13
CA PHE A 11 -5.50 -10.09 -4.74
C PHE A 11 -4.96 -10.13 -3.31
N GLN A 12 -5.19 -11.21 -2.55
CA GLN A 12 -4.74 -11.30 -1.15
C GLN A 12 -3.32 -11.86 -0.96
N GLU A 13 -2.65 -12.46 -1.96
CA GLU A 13 -1.40 -13.16 -1.69
C GLU A 13 -0.07 -12.46 -2.02
N GLU A 14 0.03 -11.42 -2.85
CA GLU A 14 1.36 -11.12 -3.43
C GLU A 14 1.74 -9.63 -3.45
N ILE A 15 2.63 -9.22 -2.52
CA ILE A 15 3.35 -7.92 -2.55
C ILE A 15 4.86 -8.20 -2.36
N ASN A 16 5.50 -8.78 -3.38
CA ASN A 16 6.83 -9.41 -3.27
C ASN A 16 7.77 -9.06 -4.45
N THR A 17 8.73 -8.16 -4.26
CA THR A 17 9.81 -7.65 -5.10
C THR A 17 9.49 -6.50 -6.07
N GLU A 18 10.52 -5.87 -6.64
CA GLU A 18 10.40 -4.99 -7.81
C GLU A 18 9.62 -5.68 -8.94
N ILE A 19 9.79 -7.00 -9.04
CA ILE A 19 9.03 -7.85 -9.95
C ILE A 19 7.55 -7.82 -9.56
N ASN A 20 7.15 -7.76 -8.28
CA ASN A 20 5.73 -7.62 -7.93
C ASN A 20 5.17 -6.20 -7.95
N PHE A 21 5.97 -5.13 -7.86
CA PHE A 21 5.41 -3.82 -8.23
C PHE A 21 5.19 -3.78 -9.74
N LYS A 22 6.13 -4.28 -10.55
CA LYS A 22 5.92 -4.48 -12.00
C LYS A 22 4.73 -5.41 -12.26
N ASN A 23 4.57 -6.51 -11.51
CA ASN A 23 3.41 -7.39 -11.62
C ASN A 23 2.15 -6.70 -11.14
N LYS A 24 2.18 -5.88 -10.08
CA LYS A 24 1.01 -5.16 -9.60
C LYS A 24 0.62 -4.02 -10.54
N ILE A 25 1.59 -3.32 -11.14
CA ILE A 25 1.32 -2.39 -12.24
C ILE A 25 0.78 -3.17 -13.44
N ASN A 26 1.32 -4.35 -13.75
CA ASN A 26 0.83 -5.21 -14.81
C ASN A 26 -0.58 -5.74 -14.49
N ASP A 27 -0.90 -6.03 -13.23
CA ASP A 27 -2.20 -6.47 -12.75
C ASP A 27 -3.18 -5.31 -12.76
N LEU A 28 -2.73 -4.10 -12.40
CA LEU A 28 -3.48 -2.88 -12.55
C LEU A 28 -3.75 -2.63 -14.03
N GLU A 29 -2.75 -2.77 -14.90
CA GLU A 29 -2.90 -2.63 -16.35
C GLU A 29 -3.85 -3.69 -16.91
N ASN A 30 -3.73 -4.95 -16.48
CA ASN A 30 -4.64 -6.04 -16.83
C ASN A 30 -6.05 -5.77 -16.32
N LEU A 31 -6.19 -5.26 -15.10
CA LEU A 31 -7.47 -4.87 -14.52
C LEU A 31 -8.08 -3.69 -15.30
N PHE A 32 -7.28 -2.67 -15.62
CA PHE A 32 -7.69 -1.52 -16.42
C PHE A 32 -8.16 -1.99 -17.79
N ASN A 33 -7.37 -2.84 -18.45
CA ASN A 33 -7.67 -3.40 -19.77
C ASN A 33 -8.90 -4.30 -19.74
N ALA A 34 -9.06 -5.15 -18.72
CA ALA A 34 -10.19 -6.06 -18.58
C ALA A 34 -11.50 -5.28 -18.34
N GLU A 35 -11.49 -4.30 -17.44
CA GLU A 35 -12.66 -3.45 -17.18
C GLU A 35 -13.00 -2.61 -18.42
N LEU A 36 -11.99 -2.08 -19.11
CA LEU A 36 -12.18 -1.35 -20.37
C LEU A 36 -12.78 -2.24 -21.47
N ALA A 37 -12.32 -3.50 -21.57
CA ALA A 37 -12.83 -4.48 -22.52
C ALA A 37 -14.29 -4.84 -22.24
N ILE A 38 -14.67 -5.01 -20.97
CA ILE A 38 -16.07 -5.24 -20.57
C ILE A 38 -16.95 -4.06 -20.99
N ILE A 39 -16.50 -2.82 -20.76
CA ILE A 39 -17.26 -1.63 -21.20
C ILE A 39 -17.43 -1.62 -22.72
N LYS A 40 -16.33 -1.87 -23.44
CA LYS A 40 -16.34 -1.93 -24.90
C LYS A 40 -17.28 -3.04 -25.39
N SER A 41 -17.33 -4.20 -24.75
CA SER A 41 -18.17 -5.32 -25.20
C SER A 41 -19.65 -5.20 -24.81
N GLU A 42 -19.95 -4.70 -23.60
CA GLU A 42 -21.32 -4.60 -23.09
C GLU A 42 -22.06 -3.36 -23.63
N TYR A 43 -21.34 -2.30 -23.99
CA TYR A 43 -21.94 -1.01 -24.35
C TYR A 43 -21.58 -0.51 -25.75
N ALA A 44 -20.86 -1.30 -26.56
CA ALA A 44 -20.78 -1.08 -28.01
C ALA A 44 -22.04 -1.56 -28.73
N ASN A 45 -23.15 -0.85 -28.51
CA ASN A 45 -24.15 -0.66 -29.55
C ASN A 45 -24.04 0.78 -30.01
N LEU A 46 -23.07 1.03 -30.89
CA LEU A 46 -23.03 2.04 -31.95
C LEU A 46 -21.70 1.86 -32.65
N SER A 47 -21.77 1.22 -33.82
CA SER A 47 -20.71 1.13 -34.82
C SER A 47 -20.04 2.48 -35.05
N THR A 48 -18.77 2.62 -34.65
CA THR A 48 -17.66 3.32 -35.34
C THR A 48 -16.55 3.66 -34.34
N ILE A 49 -15.66 2.70 -34.05
CA ILE A 49 -14.29 3.04 -33.68
C ILE A 49 -13.38 2.04 -34.39
N GLN A 50 -12.77 2.49 -35.48
CA GLN A 50 -11.61 1.82 -36.08
C GLN A 50 -10.41 2.06 -35.17
N PRO A 51 -9.65 1.02 -34.77
CA PRO A 51 -8.40 1.22 -34.06
C PRO A 51 -7.38 1.75 -35.06
N SER A 52 -7.05 3.04 -35.00
CA SER A 52 -5.92 3.56 -35.79
C SER A 52 -5.05 4.50 -34.98
N ASN A 53 -3.77 4.15 -34.98
CA ASN A 53 -2.57 4.91 -34.62
C ASN A 53 -2.28 5.11 -33.12
N LEU A 54 -1.75 4.06 -32.49
CA LEU A 54 -0.81 4.19 -31.37
C LEU A 54 0.55 4.66 -31.93
N PRO A 55 1.13 5.78 -31.47
CA PRO A 55 2.51 6.10 -31.75
C PRO A 55 3.39 5.47 -30.66
N TYR A 56 4.03 4.35 -30.97
CA TYR A 56 5.40 3.98 -30.59
C TYR A 56 5.61 2.46 -30.69
N ASP A 57 6.58 2.09 -31.51
CA ASP A 57 7.16 0.76 -31.61
C ASP A 57 8.21 0.62 -30.49
N PHE A 58 7.98 -0.29 -29.54
CA PHE A 58 8.98 -0.65 -28.53
C PHE A 58 9.68 -1.94 -28.97
N SER A 59 10.45 -1.82 -30.04
CA SER A 59 11.50 -2.77 -30.40
C SER A 59 12.86 -2.14 -30.14
N SER A 60 13.29 -2.12 -28.88
CA SER A 60 14.72 -2.10 -28.58
C SER A 60 14.97 -2.69 -27.19
N GLU A 61 15.72 -3.78 -27.24
CA GLU A 61 16.42 -4.46 -26.18
C GLU A 61 17.15 -3.45 -25.25
N ASP A 62 16.95 -3.60 -23.95
CA ASP A 62 18.02 -3.56 -22.94
C ASP A 62 17.42 -4.00 -21.60
N ILE A 63 17.07 -5.28 -21.56
CA ILE A 63 16.83 -6.02 -20.33
C ILE A 63 18.21 -6.44 -19.84
N THR A 64 18.80 -5.76 -18.86
CA THR A 64 19.68 -6.40 -17.88
C THR A 64 19.99 -5.49 -16.69
N SER A 65 19.91 -6.08 -15.50
CA SER A 65 20.49 -5.62 -14.23
C SER A 65 19.87 -4.39 -13.56
N VAL A 66 18.76 -4.60 -12.82
CA VAL A 66 18.23 -3.53 -11.96
C VAL A 66 17.61 -4.14 -10.70
N PRO A 67 18.13 -3.80 -9.50
CA PRO A 67 17.40 -3.95 -8.27
C PRO A 67 16.96 -2.59 -7.72
N PHE A 68 15.67 -2.51 -7.43
CA PHE A 68 14.96 -1.56 -6.60
C PHE A 68 14.87 -2.16 -5.19
N VAL A 69 15.02 -1.38 -4.11
CA VAL A 69 14.67 -1.88 -2.76
C VAL A 69 13.37 -1.23 -2.32
N PHE A 70 12.27 -1.84 -2.76
CA PHE A 70 10.95 -1.62 -2.18
C PHE A 70 11.04 -2.29 -0.82
N ALA A 71 10.63 -1.59 0.23
CA ALA A 71 10.48 -2.25 1.50
C ALA A 71 9.33 -3.23 1.36
N LEU A 72 9.69 -4.49 1.37
CA LEU A 72 8.84 -5.58 0.94
C LEU A 72 8.02 -6.07 2.10
N ARG A 73 6.80 -6.58 1.92
CA ARG A 73 6.11 -7.21 3.05
C ARG A 73 7.02 -8.27 3.66
N GLU A 74 7.56 -9.12 2.80
CA GLU A 74 8.48 -10.19 3.15
C GLU A 74 9.89 -9.70 3.47
N LEU A 75 10.50 -8.73 2.76
CA LEU A 75 11.82 -8.21 3.23
C LEU A 75 11.69 -7.35 4.49
N CYS A 76 10.56 -6.69 4.74
CA CYS A 76 10.28 -6.02 6.00
C CYS A 76 10.13 -7.08 7.07
N GLN A 77 9.36 -8.13 6.81
CA GLN A 77 9.19 -9.26 7.72
C GLN A 77 10.53 -9.99 7.96
N GLU A 78 11.34 -10.22 6.93
CA GLU A 78 12.70 -10.73 7.05
C GLU A 78 13.62 -9.75 7.78
N LYS A 79 13.53 -8.44 7.56
CA LYS A 79 14.33 -7.45 8.33
C LYS A 79 13.91 -7.38 9.78
N ILE A 80 12.62 -7.53 10.05
CA ILE A 80 12.08 -7.63 11.40
C ILE A 80 12.60 -8.94 12.01
N ILE A 81 12.49 -10.07 11.32
CA ILE A 81 12.82 -11.42 11.86
C ILE A 81 14.33 -11.72 11.91
N ASN A 82 15.08 -11.40 10.85
CA ASN A 82 16.49 -11.73 10.64
C ASN A 82 17.37 -10.46 10.66
N ASN A 83 18.36 -10.43 11.56
CA ASN A 83 19.25 -9.28 11.77
C ASN A 83 20.66 -9.48 11.17
N GLU A 84 20.89 -10.50 10.34
CA GLU A 84 22.22 -10.74 9.78
C GLU A 84 22.59 -9.69 8.71
N ASN A 85 23.75 -9.06 8.92
CA ASN A 85 24.44 -8.11 8.03
C ASN A 85 24.19 -8.37 6.54
N ARG A 86 23.21 -7.70 5.96
CA ARG A 86 23.31 -7.29 4.55
C ARG A 86 23.77 -5.85 4.56
N ASP A 87 24.87 -5.58 3.88
CA ASP A 87 25.41 -4.24 3.67
C ASP A 87 24.32 -3.39 2.99
N ILE A 88 23.98 -2.23 3.59
CA ILE A 88 22.82 -1.41 3.17
C ILE A 88 23.24 0.01 2.81
N THR A 89 24.54 0.23 2.59
CA THR A 89 25.09 1.49 2.08
C THR A 89 24.51 1.90 0.72
N GLU A 90 23.79 0.99 0.03
CA GLU A 90 23.13 1.24 -1.26
C GLU A 90 21.63 1.58 -1.20
N LEU A 91 20.99 1.66 -0.02
CA LEU A 91 19.64 2.26 0.07
C LEU A 91 19.79 3.78 0.19
N GLY A 92 19.88 4.46 -0.96
CA GLY A 92 19.70 5.92 -0.98
C GLY A 92 20.49 6.74 -1.99
N THR A 93 21.32 6.18 -2.88
CA THR A 93 22.05 7.02 -3.86
C THR A 93 21.82 6.62 -5.32
N VAL A 94 21.75 5.33 -5.63
CA VAL A 94 21.43 4.81 -6.99
C VAL A 94 19.94 4.45 -7.13
N ASN A 95 19.22 4.34 -6.01
CA ASN A 95 17.87 3.76 -5.93
C ASN A 95 16.72 4.78 -5.94
N GLU A 96 16.97 6.07 -5.63
CA GLU A 96 15.92 7.09 -5.66
C GLU A 96 15.47 7.44 -7.08
N VAL A 97 16.41 7.44 -8.04
CA VAL A 97 16.12 7.65 -9.46
C VAL A 97 15.13 6.59 -9.98
N LYS A 98 15.35 5.31 -9.64
CA LYS A 98 14.47 4.19 -10.03
C LYS A 98 13.08 4.25 -9.38
N VAL A 99 12.99 4.74 -8.14
CA VAL A 99 11.71 4.99 -7.43
C VAL A 99 10.89 6.02 -8.19
N ILE A 100 11.53 7.11 -8.59
CA ILE A 100 10.91 8.16 -9.38
C ILE A 100 10.43 7.60 -10.72
N ASP A 101 11.24 6.79 -11.40
CA ASP A 101 10.87 6.17 -12.69
C ASP A 101 9.64 5.27 -12.59
N ASN A 102 9.52 4.48 -11.52
CA ASN A 102 8.38 3.59 -11.28
C ASN A 102 7.09 4.34 -10.92
N LEU A 103 7.20 5.43 -10.16
CA LEU A 103 6.05 6.31 -9.87
C LEU A 103 5.61 7.07 -11.12
N ASN A 104 6.57 7.54 -11.92
CA ASN A 104 6.29 8.16 -13.22
C ASN A 104 5.59 7.16 -14.15
N LEU A 105 6.09 5.91 -14.24
CA LEU A 105 5.45 4.86 -15.04
C LEU A 105 4.01 4.56 -14.57
N LEU A 106 3.79 4.51 -13.25
CA LEU A 106 2.44 4.32 -12.70
C LEU A 106 1.53 5.50 -13.05
N SER A 107 2.02 6.73 -12.90
CA SER A 107 1.30 7.96 -13.24
C SER A 107 0.97 7.99 -14.74
N ASP A 108 1.92 7.66 -15.61
CA ASP A 108 1.74 7.62 -17.06
C ASP A 108 0.67 6.61 -17.47
N ARG A 109 0.72 5.40 -16.89
CA ARG A 109 -0.30 4.35 -17.14
C ARG A 109 -1.68 4.77 -16.65
N TYR A 110 -1.74 5.41 -15.48
CA TYR A 110 -2.99 5.95 -14.96
C TYR A 110 -3.59 7.03 -15.86
N HIS A 111 -2.79 7.99 -16.34
CA HIS A 111 -3.27 9.02 -17.26
C HIS A 111 -3.68 8.44 -18.61
N ARG A 112 -2.94 7.45 -19.14
CA ARG A 112 -3.33 6.73 -20.36
C ARG A 112 -4.71 6.08 -20.20
N TYR A 113 -4.95 5.42 -19.06
CA TYR A 113 -6.26 4.84 -18.76
C TYR A 113 -7.36 5.90 -18.72
N LEU A 114 -7.14 7.02 -18.03
CA LEU A 114 -8.14 8.11 -17.97
C LEU A 114 -8.45 8.66 -19.36
N GLN A 115 -7.42 8.83 -20.22
CA GLN A 115 -7.59 9.30 -21.59
C GLN A 115 -8.42 8.31 -22.42
N GLU A 116 -8.12 7.01 -22.34
CA GLU A 116 -8.89 5.97 -23.03
C GLU A 116 -10.34 5.89 -22.54
N LEU A 117 -10.56 5.95 -21.22
CA LEU A 117 -11.89 5.95 -20.62
C LEU A 117 -12.72 7.17 -21.07
N ASN A 118 -12.09 8.34 -21.16
CA ASN A 118 -12.72 9.55 -21.68
C ASN A 118 -13.13 9.41 -23.14
N GLY A 119 -12.31 8.74 -23.96
CA GLY A 119 -12.58 8.48 -25.38
C GLY A 119 -13.71 7.47 -25.66
N ILE A 120 -14.13 6.68 -24.68
CA ILE A 120 -15.22 5.71 -24.86
C ILE A 120 -16.58 6.41 -24.84
N ASN A 121 -17.45 6.11 -25.81
CA ASN A 121 -18.83 6.58 -25.81
C ASN A 121 -19.72 5.68 -24.92
N CYS A 122 -19.86 6.02 -23.64
CA CYS A 122 -20.75 5.33 -22.70
C CYS A 122 -21.37 6.33 -21.70
N LYS A 123 -22.41 5.90 -20.96
CA LYS A 123 -23.08 6.79 -19.97
C LYS A 123 -22.11 7.20 -18.87
N ALA A 124 -22.21 8.46 -18.42
CA ALA A 124 -21.35 9.04 -17.39
C ALA A 124 -21.25 8.21 -16.10
N ILE A 125 -22.38 7.68 -15.62
CA ILE A 125 -22.46 6.84 -14.42
C ILE A 125 -21.49 5.63 -14.48
N PHE A 126 -21.28 5.07 -15.66
CA PHE A 126 -20.35 3.95 -15.83
C PHE A 126 -18.91 4.44 -15.75
N LYS A 127 -18.55 5.50 -16.49
CA LYS A 127 -17.22 6.12 -16.42
C LYS A 127 -16.84 6.47 -14.99
N ASP A 128 -17.77 7.07 -14.24
CA ASP A 128 -17.56 7.43 -12.83
C ASP A 128 -17.27 6.18 -11.99
N ARG A 129 -18.09 5.12 -12.13
CA ARG A 129 -17.88 3.87 -11.37
C ARG A 129 -16.52 3.24 -11.64
N PHE A 130 -16.08 3.22 -12.88
CA PHE A 130 -14.78 2.65 -13.24
C PHE A 130 -13.62 3.52 -12.76
N SER A 131 -13.74 4.84 -12.94
CA SER A 131 -12.78 5.80 -12.41
C SER A 131 -12.62 5.63 -10.90
N HIS A 132 -13.72 5.56 -10.14
CA HIS A 132 -13.68 5.31 -8.70
C HIS A 132 -12.96 4.01 -8.33
N LYS A 133 -13.25 2.90 -9.04
CA LYS A 133 -12.60 1.62 -8.79
C LYS A 133 -11.09 1.69 -9.06
N ILE A 134 -10.68 2.30 -10.17
CA ILE A 134 -9.27 2.44 -10.52
C ILE A 134 -8.53 3.39 -9.57
N ASN A 135 -9.16 4.50 -9.20
CA ASN A 135 -8.61 5.44 -8.24
C ASN A 135 -8.38 4.75 -6.89
N GLU A 136 -9.37 4.00 -6.39
CA GLU A 136 -9.24 3.23 -5.15
C GLU A 136 -8.04 2.27 -5.20
N GLU A 137 -7.87 1.52 -6.29
CA GLU A 137 -6.75 0.57 -6.45
C GLU A 137 -5.39 1.26 -6.46
N ILE A 138 -5.22 2.33 -7.24
CA ILE A 138 -3.95 3.05 -7.33
C ILE A 138 -3.61 3.73 -6.00
N ILE A 139 -4.59 4.37 -5.37
CA ILE A 139 -4.40 5.02 -4.07
C ILE A 139 -3.95 3.98 -3.04
N TYR A 140 -4.61 2.83 -3.01
CA TYR A 140 -4.23 1.72 -2.13
C TYR A 140 -2.79 1.24 -2.39
N VAL A 141 -2.37 1.09 -3.65
CA VAL A 141 -1.00 0.68 -3.98
C VAL A 141 0.02 1.70 -3.48
N LEU A 142 -0.22 2.99 -3.67
CA LEU A 142 0.65 4.06 -3.16
C LEU A 142 0.72 4.05 -1.62
N MET A 143 -0.43 3.87 -0.95
CA MET A 143 -0.54 3.77 0.50
C MET A 143 0.23 2.58 1.07
N ALA A 144 0.02 1.39 0.52
CA ALA A 144 0.70 0.17 0.98
C ALA A 144 2.21 0.30 0.79
N ASN A 145 2.63 0.85 -0.35
CA ASN A 145 4.04 1.10 -0.63
C ASN A 145 4.68 2.04 0.40
N ARG A 146 4.01 3.16 0.70
CA ARG A 146 4.46 4.13 1.72
C ARG A 146 4.60 3.46 3.08
N TYR A 147 3.58 2.72 3.50
CA TYR A 147 3.56 2.04 4.79
C TYR A 147 4.75 1.09 4.94
N PHE A 148 4.95 0.16 4.00
CA PHE A 148 6.05 -0.80 4.11
C PHE A 148 7.41 -0.12 4.04
N LYS A 149 7.59 0.90 3.18
CA LYS A 149 8.82 1.72 3.10
C LYS A 149 9.20 2.28 4.46
N THR A 150 8.22 2.84 5.11
CA THR A 150 8.38 3.50 6.39
C THR A 150 8.65 2.51 7.51
N ILE A 151 7.95 1.37 7.55
CA ILE A 151 8.22 0.30 8.51
C ILE A 151 9.65 -0.23 8.35
N SER A 152 10.10 -0.53 7.14
CA SER A 152 11.49 -0.95 6.94
C SER A 152 12.49 0.12 7.39
N TYR A 153 12.17 1.40 7.22
CA TYR A 153 13.04 2.48 7.67
C TYR A 153 13.15 2.52 9.20
N ILE A 154 12.02 2.45 9.91
CA ILE A 154 11.96 2.39 11.38
C ILE A 154 12.87 1.26 11.89
N TYR A 155 12.67 0.04 11.40
CA TYR A 155 13.46 -1.11 11.83
C TYR A 155 14.93 -1.09 11.37
N GLN A 156 15.27 -0.32 10.33
CA GLN A 156 16.66 -0.19 9.87
C GLN A 156 17.47 0.82 10.70
N VAL A 157 16.86 1.95 11.07
CA VAL A 157 17.53 3.02 11.83
C VAL A 157 17.67 2.64 13.31
N ASP A 158 16.64 2.07 13.91
CA ASP A 158 16.63 1.78 15.36
C ASP A 158 17.48 0.55 15.74
N LEU A 159 17.70 -0.39 14.81
CA LEU A 159 18.54 -1.58 15.06
C LEU A 159 20.05 -1.33 14.89
N LYS A 160 20.48 -0.26 14.20
CA LYS A 160 21.91 0.01 13.93
C LYS A 160 22.59 0.95 14.94
N GLY A 161 21.84 1.64 15.80
CA GLY A 161 22.48 2.41 16.86
C GLY A 161 21.55 3.32 17.66
N LYS A 162 21.49 3.05 18.96
CA LYS A 162 21.33 4.01 20.07
C LYS A 162 19.96 4.22 20.73
N GLN A 163 18.83 3.66 20.28
CA GLN A 163 17.60 3.76 21.09
C GLN A 163 16.62 2.58 20.90
N LEU A 164 17.02 1.42 21.44
CA LEU A 164 16.19 0.21 21.39
C LEU A 164 14.93 0.31 22.24
N ASP A 165 14.78 1.33 23.10
CA ASP A 165 13.70 1.40 24.10
C ASP A 165 12.53 2.29 23.67
N LYS A 166 12.69 3.13 22.64
CA LYS A 166 11.65 4.09 22.22
C LYS A 166 11.62 4.31 20.70
N ILE A 167 10.44 4.11 20.10
CA ILE A 167 10.16 4.34 18.67
C ILE A 167 9.29 5.59 18.55
N LEU A 168 9.81 6.64 17.90
CA LEU A 168 9.11 7.89 17.64
C LEU A 168 9.00 8.12 16.14
N HIS A 169 7.78 8.18 15.61
CA HIS A 169 7.62 8.30 14.17
C HIS A 169 6.33 9.04 13.77
N PRO A 170 6.37 9.95 12.78
CA PRO A 170 5.16 10.63 12.33
C PRO A 170 4.15 9.67 11.67
N LEU A 171 2.85 9.91 11.89
CA LEU A 171 1.80 9.23 11.12
C LEU A 171 1.80 9.69 9.66
N ILE A 172 1.93 10.99 9.42
CA ILE A 172 1.92 11.63 8.11
C ILE A 172 3.16 12.51 7.94
N SER A 173 3.59 12.69 6.70
CA SER A 173 4.71 13.55 6.34
C SER A 173 4.52 15.00 6.84
N LYS A 174 5.56 15.62 7.41
CA LYS A 174 5.46 17.00 7.98
C LYS A 174 5.68 18.12 6.97
N SER A 175 6.31 17.82 5.85
CA SER A 175 6.66 18.80 4.83
C SER A 175 6.74 18.14 3.46
N ASP A 176 6.73 18.91 2.39
CA ASP A 176 6.84 18.37 1.02
C ASP A 176 8.18 17.69 0.73
N GLN A 177 9.20 17.97 1.54
CA GLN A 177 10.53 17.36 1.48
C GLN A 177 10.66 16.11 2.36
N ASP A 178 9.71 15.92 3.29
CA ASP A 178 9.62 14.75 4.15
C ASP A 178 8.65 13.77 3.49
N ILE A 179 9.12 12.58 3.13
CA ILE A 179 8.32 11.52 2.49
C ILE A 179 8.23 10.27 3.37
N MET A 180 8.51 10.42 4.66
CA MET A 180 8.60 9.33 5.62
C MET A 180 7.43 9.37 6.60
N GLY A 181 6.22 9.75 6.20
CA GLY A 181 5.01 9.45 6.97
C GLY A 181 4.56 8.00 6.78
N LEU A 182 4.00 7.35 7.81
CA LEU A 182 3.44 5.99 7.70
C LEU A 182 2.24 5.91 6.74
N VAL A 183 1.44 6.98 6.66
CA VAL A 183 0.28 7.12 5.79
C VAL A 183 0.53 8.26 4.82
N ILE A 184 0.40 7.98 3.53
CA ILE A 184 0.48 8.99 2.47
C ILE A 184 -0.78 9.87 2.50
N THR A 185 -0.58 11.18 2.42
CA THR A 185 -1.65 12.20 2.47
C THR A 185 -2.36 12.34 1.12
N PRO A 186 -3.60 12.90 1.10
CA PRO A 186 -4.29 13.27 -0.13
C PRO A 186 -3.45 14.17 -1.05
N GLU A 187 -2.73 15.14 -0.47
CA GLU A 187 -1.89 16.10 -1.19
C GLU A 187 -0.66 15.42 -1.82
N GLU A 188 -0.05 14.46 -1.12
CA GLU A 188 1.02 13.64 -1.69
C GLU A 188 0.52 12.80 -2.87
N ILE A 189 -0.67 12.18 -2.75
CA ILE A 189 -1.26 11.40 -3.86
C ILE A 189 -1.53 12.29 -5.07
N GLN A 190 -2.09 13.49 -4.86
CA GLN A 190 -2.33 14.44 -5.95
C GLN A 190 -1.04 14.80 -6.68
N ARG A 191 0.05 15.02 -5.95
CA ARG A 191 1.36 15.30 -6.53
C ARG A 191 1.92 14.11 -7.31
N VAL A 192 1.88 12.91 -6.72
CA VAL A 192 2.41 11.68 -7.35
C VAL A 192 1.69 11.34 -8.64
N LEU A 193 0.36 11.50 -8.66
CA LEU A 193 -0.49 11.16 -9.81
C LEU A 193 -0.82 12.37 -10.70
N SER A 194 -0.17 13.52 -10.48
CA SER A 194 -0.41 14.76 -11.21
C SER A 194 -1.91 15.09 -11.39
N LEU A 195 -2.68 14.97 -10.31
CA LEU A 195 -4.12 15.22 -10.32
C LEU A 195 -4.44 16.68 -10.01
N GLU A 196 -5.39 17.26 -10.75
CA GLU A 196 -5.97 18.55 -10.39
C GLU A 196 -6.75 18.48 -9.07
N LYS A 197 -7.45 17.35 -8.84
CA LYS A 197 -8.26 17.14 -7.64
C LYS A 197 -8.43 15.66 -7.33
N LEU A 198 -8.14 15.28 -6.08
CA LEU A 198 -8.42 13.94 -5.57
C LEU A 198 -9.86 13.82 -5.08
N ASN A 199 -10.48 12.67 -5.35
CA ASN A 199 -11.73 12.31 -4.71
C ASN A 199 -11.47 11.71 -3.33
N TYR A 200 -11.94 12.38 -2.29
CA TYR A 200 -11.77 11.92 -0.91
C TYR A 200 -12.49 10.60 -0.61
N ASN A 201 -13.56 10.25 -1.32
CA ASN A 201 -14.20 8.94 -1.12
C ASN A 201 -13.27 7.80 -1.53
N ASP A 202 -12.55 7.96 -2.66
CA ASP A 202 -11.60 6.96 -3.16
C ASP A 202 -10.40 6.85 -2.20
N TYR A 203 -9.94 7.99 -1.68
CA TYR A 203 -8.91 8.03 -0.64
C TYR A 203 -9.32 7.28 0.63
N LEU A 204 -10.52 7.55 1.15
CA LEU A 204 -11.02 6.90 2.37
C LEU A 204 -11.22 5.39 2.17
N LEU A 205 -11.63 4.95 0.98
CA LEU A 205 -11.73 3.53 0.63
C LEU A 205 -10.36 2.86 0.57
N GLY A 206 -9.38 3.51 -0.07
CA GLY A 206 -7.99 3.05 -0.09
C GLY A 206 -7.39 2.95 1.32
N LEU A 207 -7.70 3.92 2.18
CA LEU A 207 -7.25 3.93 3.58
C LEU A 207 -7.84 2.79 4.41
N LEU A 208 -9.13 2.48 4.22
CA LEU A 208 -9.76 1.32 4.87
C LEU A 208 -9.11 0.00 4.44
N ARG A 209 -8.75 -0.12 3.16
CA ARG A 209 -7.99 -1.27 2.64
C ARG A 209 -6.58 -1.35 3.19
N LEU A 210 -5.87 -0.22 3.29
CA LEU A 210 -4.56 -0.19 3.93
C LEU A 210 -4.64 -0.76 5.35
N ILE A 211 -5.67 -0.39 6.13
CA ILE A 211 -5.83 -0.89 7.50
C ILE A 211 -6.02 -2.41 7.53
N GLU A 212 -6.82 -2.97 6.62
CA GLU A 212 -6.97 -4.43 6.49
C GLU A 212 -5.60 -5.10 6.27
N THR A 213 -4.81 -4.57 5.33
CA THR A 213 -3.44 -5.07 5.03
C THR A 213 -2.50 -4.92 6.21
N VAL A 214 -2.52 -3.80 6.94
CA VAL A 214 -1.69 -3.57 8.13
C VAL A 214 -2.00 -4.58 9.22
N VAL A 215 -3.28 -4.89 9.44
CA VAL A 215 -3.72 -5.86 10.45
C VAL A 215 -3.29 -7.28 10.07
N GLU A 216 -3.53 -7.69 8.83
CA GLU A 216 -3.11 -8.99 8.30
C GLU A 216 -1.58 -9.14 8.36
N TYR A 217 -0.85 -8.13 7.91
CA TYR A 217 0.60 -8.10 7.99
C TYR A 217 1.12 -8.26 9.42
N THR A 218 0.50 -7.57 10.38
CA THR A 218 0.87 -7.69 11.79
C THR A 218 0.74 -9.12 12.26
N ILE A 219 -0.40 -9.76 12.01
CA ILE A 219 -0.69 -11.12 12.46
C ILE A 219 0.35 -12.09 11.91
N ASP A 220 0.55 -12.07 10.60
CA ASP A 220 1.45 -13.00 9.95
C ASP A 220 2.89 -12.79 10.43
N THR A 221 3.30 -11.53 10.61
CA THR A 221 4.63 -11.21 11.15
C THR A 221 4.79 -11.69 12.60
N ILE A 222 3.80 -11.46 13.48
CA ILE A 222 3.84 -11.91 14.87
C ILE A 222 3.88 -13.45 14.96
N ILE A 223 3.13 -14.15 14.10
CA ILE A 223 3.18 -15.61 14.02
C ILE A 223 4.58 -16.06 13.61
N SER A 224 5.14 -15.47 12.55
CA SER A 224 6.50 -15.82 12.09
C SER A 224 7.55 -15.54 13.15
N ILE A 225 7.52 -14.38 13.82
CA ILE A 225 8.43 -14.08 14.94
C ILE A 225 8.31 -15.17 16.01
N SER A 226 7.09 -15.54 16.38
CA SER A 226 6.86 -16.53 17.45
C SER A 226 7.44 -17.90 17.10
N ILE A 227 7.33 -18.33 15.84
CA ILE A 227 7.91 -19.59 15.35
C ILE A 227 9.44 -19.51 15.29
N SER A 228 10.00 -18.36 14.89
CA SER A 228 11.45 -18.18 14.74
C SER A 228 12.18 -17.84 16.05
N SER A 229 11.47 -17.56 17.15
CA SER A 229 12.07 -16.98 18.37
C SER A 229 12.75 -17.96 19.33
N GLU A 230 12.79 -19.27 19.06
CA GLU A 230 13.24 -20.29 20.02
C GLU A 230 14.67 -20.05 20.56
N ASN A 231 15.53 -19.32 19.83
CA ASN A 231 16.90 -19.00 20.25
C ASN A 231 17.25 -17.49 20.22
N SER A 232 16.29 -16.60 19.97
CA SER A 232 16.57 -15.16 19.84
C SER A 232 16.70 -14.45 21.20
N PRO A 233 17.64 -13.51 21.39
CA PRO A 233 17.72 -12.72 22.63
C PRO A 233 16.41 -12.00 22.94
N LYS A 234 15.98 -12.00 24.21
CA LYS A 234 14.71 -11.39 24.63
C LYS A 234 14.56 -9.91 24.22
N GLN A 235 15.66 -9.16 24.21
CA GLN A 235 15.67 -7.76 23.75
C GLN A 235 15.33 -7.63 22.26
N LEU A 236 15.82 -8.55 21.43
CA LEU A 236 15.50 -8.58 20.00
C LEU A 236 14.03 -8.91 19.78
N GLN A 237 13.50 -9.89 20.52
CA GLN A 237 12.08 -10.25 20.47
C GLN A 237 11.18 -9.04 20.81
N ASN A 238 11.54 -8.26 21.84
CA ASN A 238 10.76 -7.08 22.23
C ASN A 238 10.64 -6.06 21.08
N ILE A 239 11.74 -5.80 20.38
CA ILE A 239 11.77 -4.88 19.23
C ILE A 239 10.92 -5.44 18.09
N GLN A 240 11.03 -6.74 17.80
CA GLN A 240 10.23 -7.39 16.76
C GLN A 240 8.73 -7.29 17.04
N TYR A 241 8.32 -7.54 18.28
CA TYR A 241 6.92 -7.44 18.70
C TYR A 241 6.40 -5.99 18.76
N SER A 242 7.27 -4.97 18.78
CA SER A 242 6.86 -3.56 18.76
C SER A 242 6.08 -3.15 17.50
N LEU A 243 6.12 -3.95 16.43
CA LEU A 243 5.31 -3.76 15.22
C LEU A 243 3.83 -3.69 15.57
N SER A 244 3.40 -4.54 16.51
CA SER A 244 2.02 -4.58 16.97
C SER A 244 1.58 -3.28 17.66
N LEU A 245 2.48 -2.61 18.39
CA LEU A 245 2.22 -1.30 18.99
C LEU A 245 2.14 -0.20 17.93
N ILE A 246 3.09 -0.16 17.00
CA ILE A 246 3.11 0.80 15.89
C ILE A 246 1.78 0.72 15.15
N ASN A 247 1.40 -0.49 14.73
CA ASN A 247 0.20 -0.70 13.95
C ASN A 247 -1.08 -0.48 14.75
N LEU A 248 -1.11 -0.79 16.05
CA LEU A 248 -2.24 -0.46 16.89
C LEU A 248 -2.45 1.07 16.96
N GLN A 249 -1.38 1.86 17.08
CA GLN A 249 -1.52 3.32 17.11
C GLN A 249 -1.98 3.89 15.77
N ILE A 250 -1.49 3.37 14.64
CA ILE A 250 -2.00 3.73 13.31
C ILE A 250 -3.50 3.44 13.24
N VAL A 251 -3.93 2.21 13.54
CA VAL A 251 -5.35 1.81 13.48
C VAL A 251 -6.21 2.65 14.42
N THR A 252 -5.73 2.95 15.62
CA THR A 252 -6.43 3.80 16.60
C THR A 252 -6.63 5.22 16.08
N LYS A 253 -5.57 5.86 15.57
CA LYS A 253 -5.66 7.22 15.02
C LYS A 253 -6.59 7.29 13.82
N LEU A 254 -6.49 6.31 12.91
CA LEU A 254 -7.35 6.24 11.75
C LEU A 254 -8.81 6.01 12.15
N GLN A 255 -9.09 5.11 13.10
CA GLN A 255 -10.43 4.92 13.63
C GLN A 255 -11.00 6.21 14.23
N ASN A 256 -10.23 6.93 15.05
CA ASN A 256 -10.65 8.20 15.62
C ASN A 256 -10.93 9.23 14.50
N GLY A 257 -10.08 9.28 13.47
CA GLY A 257 -10.31 10.11 12.28
C GLY A 257 -11.63 9.78 11.59
N PHE A 258 -11.91 8.51 11.31
CA PHE A 258 -13.19 8.09 10.70
C PHE A 258 -14.40 8.39 11.58
N GLN A 259 -14.28 8.32 12.91
CA GLN A 259 -15.36 8.69 13.84
C GLN A 259 -15.71 10.18 13.81
N MET A 260 -14.76 11.04 13.41
CA MET A 260 -14.99 12.48 13.27
C MET A 260 -15.69 12.85 11.96
N LEU A 261 -15.78 11.91 11.00
CA LEU A 261 -16.37 12.16 9.68
C LEU A 261 -17.87 11.86 9.65
N ASP A 262 -18.65 12.77 9.07
CA ASP A 262 -20.05 12.51 8.71
C ASP A 262 -20.12 11.77 7.36
N LEU A 263 -19.92 10.45 7.41
CA LEU A 263 -19.87 9.58 6.24
C LEU A 263 -21.23 9.45 5.55
N LYS A 264 -21.43 10.17 4.44
CA LYS A 264 -22.65 10.04 3.61
C LYS A 264 -22.63 8.86 2.64
N ASN A 265 -21.45 8.30 2.36
CA ASN A 265 -21.30 7.19 1.42
C ASN A 265 -21.53 5.84 2.12
N ASP A 266 -22.58 5.12 1.71
CA ASP A 266 -22.96 3.81 2.24
C ASP A 266 -21.85 2.76 2.14
N ASN A 267 -21.07 2.80 1.06
CA ASN A 267 -19.99 1.85 0.86
C ASN A 267 -18.88 2.06 1.90
N ILE A 268 -18.50 3.32 2.14
CA ILE A 268 -17.50 3.68 3.15
C ILE A 268 -18.01 3.31 4.54
N ARG A 269 -19.28 3.60 4.85
CA ARG A 269 -19.89 3.22 6.14
C ARG A 269 -19.80 1.73 6.42
N ARG A 270 -20.15 0.89 5.44
CA ARG A 270 -20.07 -0.58 5.58
C ARG A 270 -18.63 -1.06 5.80
N LYS A 271 -17.65 -0.52 5.06
CA LYS A 271 -16.24 -0.86 5.25
C LYS A 271 -15.68 -0.35 6.58
N PHE A 272 -16.15 0.81 7.06
CA PHE A 272 -15.80 1.33 8.38
C PHE A 272 -16.30 0.44 9.53
N ASP A 273 -17.42 -0.28 9.38
CA ASP A 273 -17.80 -1.29 10.37
C ASP A 273 -16.75 -2.41 10.46
N GLY A 274 -16.12 -2.78 9.35
CA GLY A 274 -14.95 -3.68 9.31
C GLY A 274 -13.76 -3.16 10.13
N LEU A 275 -13.50 -1.84 10.08
CA LEU A 275 -12.43 -1.21 10.88
C LEU A 275 -12.61 -1.44 12.39
N LYS A 276 -13.84 -1.43 12.91
CA LYS A 276 -14.11 -1.70 14.34
C LYS A 276 -13.63 -3.10 14.75
N TYR A 277 -13.82 -4.09 13.88
CA TYR A 277 -13.32 -5.45 14.12
C TYR A 277 -11.80 -5.51 14.05
N ASN A 278 -11.19 -4.85 13.06
CA ASN A 278 -9.73 -4.76 12.93
C ASN A 278 -9.07 -4.11 14.16
N PHE A 279 -9.65 -3.02 14.68
CA PHE A 279 -9.18 -2.40 15.92
C PHE A 279 -9.28 -3.35 17.12
N LYS A 280 -10.40 -4.06 17.28
CA LYS A 280 -10.55 -5.04 18.37
C LYS A 280 -9.51 -6.16 18.26
N LYS A 281 -9.25 -6.63 17.04
CA LYS A 281 -8.24 -7.67 16.75
C LYS A 281 -6.84 -7.19 17.12
N MET A 282 -6.44 -5.99 16.68
CA MET A 282 -5.15 -5.39 17.01
C MET A 282 -4.96 -5.17 18.52
N ASN A 283 -5.98 -4.67 19.22
CA ASN A 283 -5.92 -4.54 20.67
C ASN A 283 -5.73 -5.89 21.36
N GLY A 284 -6.41 -6.95 20.91
CA GLY A 284 -6.24 -8.30 21.43
C GLY A 284 -4.80 -8.81 21.29
N ILE A 285 -4.19 -8.62 20.12
CA ILE A 285 -2.80 -9.01 19.86
C ILE A 285 -1.85 -8.28 20.83
N VAL A 286 -1.96 -6.96 20.93
CA VAL A 286 -1.10 -6.17 21.82
C VAL A 286 -1.31 -6.55 23.28
N TYR A 287 -2.55 -6.80 23.68
CA TYR A 287 -2.88 -7.26 25.04
C TYR A 287 -2.21 -8.59 25.36
N ASP A 288 -2.33 -9.59 24.47
CA ASP A 288 -1.74 -10.91 24.67
C ASP A 288 -0.20 -10.86 24.75
N LEU A 289 0.43 -10.06 23.89
CA LEU A 289 1.88 -9.86 23.91
C LEU A 289 2.35 -9.11 25.16
N SER A 290 1.57 -8.12 25.61
CA SER A 290 1.85 -7.34 26.83
C SER A 290 1.75 -8.21 28.09
N LEU A 291 0.74 -9.07 28.18
CA LEU A 291 0.59 -10.03 29.28
C LEU A 291 1.80 -10.97 29.41
N ARG A 292 2.41 -11.34 28.28
CA ARG A 292 3.60 -12.18 28.22
C ARG A 292 4.91 -11.43 28.42
N LYS A 293 4.86 -10.10 28.59
CA LYS A 293 6.03 -9.21 28.70
C LYS A 293 6.96 -9.32 27.48
N LEU A 294 6.36 -9.46 26.31
CA LEU A 294 7.05 -9.53 25.01
C LEU A 294 7.14 -8.17 24.32
N ILE A 295 6.54 -7.13 24.90
CA ILE A 295 6.60 -5.75 24.42
C ILE A 295 6.99 -4.89 25.62
N VAL A 296 8.09 -4.16 25.52
CA VAL A 296 8.61 -3.29 26.59
C VAL A 296 8.97 -1.89 26.08
N ASN A 297 8.90 -1.70 24.76
CA ASN A 297 9.29 -0.47 24.09
C ASN A 297 8.20 0.60 24.22
N GLU A 298 8.62 1.85 24.40
CA GLU A 298 7.73 3.00 24.21
C GLU A 298 7.56 3.26 22.71
N VAL A 299 6.34 3.17 22.19
CA VAL A 299 6.03 3.56 20.81
C VAL A 299 5.16 4.80 20.85
N GLU A 300 5.50 5.82 20.08
CA GLU A 300 4.66 6.99 19.86
C GLU A 300 4.67 7.35 18.38
N ILE A 301 3.55 7.05 17.75
CA ILE A 301 3.17 7.57 16.45
C ILE A 301 2.46 8.88 16.72
N TYR A 302 2.96 9.99 16.19
CA TYR A 302 2.36 11.33 16.40
C TYR A 302 1.69 11.84 15.13
#